data_AF-A0A7C4G2R9-F1
#
_entry.id   AF-A0A7C4G2R9-F1
#
_cell.length_a   1.000
_cell.length_b   1.000
_cell.length_c   1.000
_cell.angle_alpha   90.00
_cell.angle_beta   90.00
_cell.angle_gamma   90.00
#
_symmetry.space_group_name_H-M   'P 1'
#
loop_
_entity.id
_entity.type
_entity.pdbx_description
1 polymer ?
#
loop_
_entity_poly.entity_id
_entity_poly.type
_entity_poly.pdbx_seq_one_letter_code
_entity_poly.pdbx_strand_id
1 'polypeptide(L)'
;MSVFRGAMEAGTKDVASYPPSPRGLYDMLGNVWEWCDDFQDPTGAVAQTVGPGGPARGFEKVIRGGSFLTAVTRWAQGYRSSMDPDRRSPYTGFRLCRTVAPARAPAPLPPLSSPPKGWETQTAGLSPLEDWKRSAPAVRNKWMEALGSPKIAPPAPEARLLATFHEPAYTGRLMQIRTEPDSWERIYLMDPIGPSPSPRPVVIVPFYDVDAPAAANLGGRRWAPVGVRSYAYLAVQQGFTAVAIRWYGESYGEFYHEAVANLTSRHPGCTGLGKWVWDAARLVDYIHTLPQVDAGRIGIIGHSLGGKMALYAAAFDPRIKVVVSSEPGIGLSFSNYDDYWYLGQAIQRLPPGSDHHELLGLIAPRPFLLIAGESADSDKSWAYINAARPVYALFGAPQNIGLFNHRSGHTPTPEAVEKAMAWLVHFLTTRFGQ
;
A
#
# COMPACT_ATOMS: atom_id res chain seq x y z
N MET A 1 -15.50 -7.87 -38.69
CA MET A 1 -16.60 -8.68 -39.25
C MET A 1 -17.91 -8.20 -38.64
N SER A 2 -18.87 -7.80 -39.47
CA SER A 2 -20.21 -7.36 -39.03
C SER A 2 -20.97 -8.54 -38.41
N VAL A 3 -21.31 -8.43 -37.13
CA VAL A 3 -22.06 -9.45 -36.37
C VAL A 3 -23.58 -9.33 -36.59
N PHE A 4 -24.05 -8.27 -37.26
CA PHE A 4 -25.48 -7.96 -37.38
C PHE A 4 -25.87 -7.75 -38.85
N ARG A 5 -26.56 -8.74 -39.45
CA ARG A 5 -27.27 -8.61 -40.73
C ARG A 5 -28.76 -8.43 -40.44
N GLY A 6 -29.25 -7.20 -40.46
CA GLY A 6 -30.68 -6.88 -40.38
C GLY A 6 -31.01 -5.73 -39.44
N ALA A 7 -32.14 -5.07 -39.68
CA ALA A 7 -32.75 -4.18 -38.69
C ALA A 7 -33.07 -5.03 -37.45
N MET A 8 -32.54 -4.64 -36.28
CA MET A 8 -32.93 -5.31 -35.04
C MET A 8 -34.45 -5.14 -34.86
N GLU A 9 -35.13 -6.26 -34.66
CA GLU A 9 -36.50 -6.27 -34.16
C GLU A 9 -36.58 -5.35 -32.93
N ALA A 10 -37.64 -4.55 -32.83
CA ALA A 10 -37.77 -3.54 -31.79
C ALA A 10 -37.60 -4.13 -30.38
N GLY A 11 -36.62 -3.62 -29.62
CA GLY A 11 -36.43 -3.93 -28.20
C GLY A 11 -35.09 -4.59 -27.86
N THR A 12 -34.88 -4.82 -26.56
CA THR A 12 -33.71 -5.53 -26.04
C THR A 12 -33.77 -7.02 -26.38
N LYS A 13 -32.61 -7.65 -26.52
CA LYS A 13 -32.45 -9.11 -26.66
C LYS A 13 -31.89 -9.71 -25.38
N ASP A 14 -32.22 -10.98 -25.12
CA ASP A 14 -31.65 -11.74 -24.00
C ASP A 14 -30.13 -11.86 -24.16
N VAL A 15 -29.43 -11.84 -23.03
CA VAL A 15 -27.97 -12.00 -23.02
C VAL A 15 -27.58 -13.36 -23.61
N ALA A 16 -26.54 -13.38 -24.43
CA ALA A 16 -26.04 -14.50 -25.21
C ALA A 16 -26.95 -15.00 -26.34
N SER A 17 -27.88 -14.16 -26.82
CA SER A 17 -28.67 -14.45 -28.03
C SER A 17 -27.80 -14.53 -29.31
N TYR A 18 -26.62 -13.93 -29.29
CA TYR A 18 -25.67 -13.95 -30.41
C TYR A 18 -24.35 -14.65 -30.01
N PRO A 19 -23.59 -15.19 -30.99
CA PRO A 19 -22.29 -15.81 -30.72
C PRO A 19 -21.33 -14.85 -30.00
N PRO A 20 -20.48 -15.36 -29.09
CA PRO A 20 -19.51 -14.54 -28.40
C PRO A 20 -18.45 -14.02 -29.39
N SER A 21 -17.83 -12.90 -29.02
CA SER A 21 -16.60 -12.43 -29.66
C SER A 21 -15.47 -13.47 -29.52
N PRO A 22 -14.38 -13.37 -30.31
CA PRO A 22 -13.19 -14.23 -30.15
C PRO A 22 -12.55 -14.21 -28.74
N ARG A 23 -12.95 -13.25 -27.88
CA ARG A 23 -12.52 -13.16 -26.48
C ARG A 23 -13.51 -13.79 -25.49
N GLY A 24 -14.53 -14.50 -25.97
CA GLY A 24 -15.57 -15.11 -25.15
C GLY A 24 -16.60 -14.13 -24.58
N LEU A 25 -16.59 -12.86 -25.01
CA LEU A 25 -17.51 -11.83 -24.52
C LEU A 25 -18.79 -11.79 -25.37
N TYR A 26 -19.95 -11.74 -24.70
CA TYR A 26 -21.28 -11.73 -25.32
C TYR A 26 -21.87 -10.32 -25.36
N ASP A 27 -22.57 -10.00 -26.47
CA ASP A 27 -23.41 -8.81 -26.66
C ASP A 27 -22.75 -7.46 -26.37
N MET A 28 -21.42 -7.35 -26.55
CA MET A 28 -20.67 -6.12 -26.27
C MET A 28 -21.02 -4.93 -27.19
N LEU A 29 -21.86 -5.14 -28.20
CA LEU A 29 -22.32 -4.12 -29.15
C LEU A 29 -23.82 -4.33 -29.43
N GLY A 30 -24.57 -3.24 -29.49
CA GLY A 30 -25.87 -3.19 -30.16
C GLY A 30 -27.12 -3.53 -29.36
N ASN A 31 -27.01 -4.10 -28.16
CA ASN A 31 -28.20 -4.37 -27.33
C ASN A 31 -28.63 -3.10 -26.57
N VAL A 32 -27.81 -2.65 -25.62
CA VAL A 32 -27.99 -1.39 -24.89
C VAL A 32 -26.67 -0.63 -24.81
N TRP A 33 -26.75 0.69 -24.74
CA TRP A 33 -25.62 1.51 -24.37
C TRP A 33 -25.17 1.19 -22.95
N GLU A 34 -23.87 1.15 -22.70
CA GLU A 34 -23.31 0.86 -21.38
C GLU A 34 -22.60 2.06 -20.78
N TRP A 35 -23.03 2.44 -19.57
CA TRP A 35 -22.34 3.41 -18.75
C TRP A 35 -20.91 2.97 -18.45
N CYS A 36 -19.97 3.88 -18.71
CA CYS A 36 -18.59 3.77 -18.26
C CYS A 36 -18.38 4.67 -17.04
N ASP A 37 -17.33 4.40 -16.27
CA ASP A 37 -17.06 5.16 -15.05
C ASP A 37 -16.56 6.58 -15.34
N ASP A 38 -15.88 6.77 -16.48
CA ASP A 38 -15.24 8.01 -16.89
C ASP A 38 -16.20 9.06 -17.49
N PHE A 39 -15.83 10.33 -17.35
CA PHE A 39 -16.51 11.45 -18.01
C PHE A 39 -15.98 11.67 -19.43
N GLN A 40 -16.83 12.22 -20.30
CA GLN A 40 -16.47 12.53 -21.68
C GLN A 40 -15.50 13.73 -21.71
N ASP A 41 -14.36 13.57 -22.40
CA ASP A 41 -13.46 14.68 -22.73
C ASP A 41 -13.80 15.25 -24.12
N PRO A 42 -14.30 16.49 -24.22
CA PRO A 42 -14.61 17.12 -25.49
C PRO A 42 -13.37 17.50 -26.32
N THR A 43 -12.18 17.54 -25.71
CA THR A 43 -10.92 17.91 -26.38
C THR A 43 -10.18 16.72 -26.98
N GLY A 44 -10.57 15.49 -26.62
CA GLY A 44 -10.00 14.25 -27.17
C GLY A 44 -8.52 14.03 -26.79
N ALA A 45 -8.04 14.65 -25.71
CA ALA A 45 -6.66 14.54 -25.27
C ALA A 45 -6.43 13.20 -24.57
N VAL A 46 -6.10 12.16 -25.36
CA VAL A 46 -5.81 10.84 -24.79
C VAL A 46 -4.38 10.81 -24.24
N ALA A 47 -4.23 11.01 -22.92
CA ALA A 47 -2.92 10.97 -22.25
C ALA A 47 -2.31 9.57 -22.11
N GLN A 48 -3.11 8.50 -22.28
CA GLN A 48 -2.68 7.10 -22.12
C GLN A 48 -3.13 6.21 -23.28
N THR A 49 -2.24 5.42 -23.85
CA THR A 49 -2.55 4.55 -25.00
C THR A 49 -3.14 3.19 -24.62
N VAL A 50 -2.98 2.76 -23.36
CA VAL A 50 -3.48 1.47 -22.84
C VAL A 50 -4.50 1.74 -21.73
N GLY A 51 -5.74 1.29 -21.92
CA GLY A 51 -6.84 1.56 -20.98
C GLY A 51 -7.19 3.06 -20.84
N PRO A 52 -7.32 3.83 -21.93
CA PRO A 52 -7.59 5.27 -21.83
C PRO A 52 -8.91 5.52 -21.09
N GLY A 53 -8.81 6.15 -19.92
CA GLY A 53 -9.93 6.74 -19.20
C GLY A 53 -10.09 8.22 -19.56
N GLY A 54 -11.32 8.70 -19.53
CA GLY A 54 -11.64 10.13 -19.51
C GLY A 54 -11.37 10.79 -18.14
N PRO A 55 -11.62 12.11 -18.03
CA PRO A 55 -11.44 12.85 -16.78
C PRO A 55 -12.30 12.31 -15.63
N ALA A 56 -11.83 12.54 -14.40
CA ALA A 56 -12.53 12.15 -13.18
C ALA A 56 -13.79 12.99 -12.90
N ARG A 57 -13.98 14.12 -13.60
CA ARG A 57 -15.14 15.01 -13.48
C ARG A 57 -15.51 15.56 -14.86
N GLY A 58 -16.80 15.80 -15.07
CA GLY A 58 -17.32 16.39 -16.31
C GLY A 58 -18.84 16.56 -16.23
N PHE A 59 -19.43 16.98 -17.35
CA PHE A 59 -20.88 17.19 -17.46
C PHE A 59 -21.63 15.93 -17.92
N GLU A 60 -21.00 15.09 -18.74
CA GLU A 60 -21.61 13.88 -19.27
C GLU A 60 -20.69 12.67 -19.07
N LYS A 61 -21.27 11.51 -18.77
CA LYS A 61 -20.54 10.25 -18.67
C LYS A 61 -20.45 9.55 -20.02
N VAL A 62 -19.36 8.82 -20.23
CA VAL A 62 -19.14 8.04 -21.45
C VAL A 62 -20.09 6.86 -21.48
N ILE A 63 -20.72 6.63 -22.64
CA ILE A 63 -21.46 5.40 -22.94
C ILE A 63 -20.84 4.68 -24.14
N ARG A 64 -20.79 3.35 -24.13
CA ARG A 64 -20.18 2.53 -25.20
C ARG A 64 -21.15 1.46 -25.71
N GLY A 65 -20.89 0.99 -26.94
CA GLY A 65 -21.48 -0.24 -27.47
C GLY A 65 -22.70 -0.07 -28.39
N GLY A 66 -23.45 1.02 -28.29
CA GLY A 66 -24.69 1.20 -29.07
C GLY A 66 -25.88 0.42 -28.50
N SER A 67 -27.08 0.76 -28.97
CA SER A 67 -28.33 0.12 -28.52
C SER A 67 -29.18 -0.38 -29.70
N PHE A 68 -30.27 -1.10 -29.40
CA PHE A 68 -31.23 -1.59 -30.39
C PHE A 68 -31.90 -0.47 -31.24
N LEU A 69 -31.83 0.80 -30.80
CA LEU A 69 -32.30 1.96 -31.55
C LEU A 69 -31.23 2.59 -32.45
N THR A 70 -29.98 2.18 -32.32
CA THR A 70 -28.85 2.82 -32.99
C THR A 70 -28.65 2.26 -34.39
N ALA A 71 -28.55 3.15 -35.39
CA ALA A 71 -28.31 2.74 -36.78
C ALA A 71 -26.99 1.94 -36.92
N VAL A 72 -27.11 0.76 -37.53
CA VAL A 72 -26.06 -0.28 -37.63
C VAL A 72 -24.83 0.16 -38.46
N THR A 73 -24.90 1.29 -39.16
CA THR A 73 -23.82 1.81 -40.01
C THR A 73 -22.64 2.39 -39.22
N ARG A 74 -22.71 2.47 -37.88
CA ARG A 74 -21.67 3.09 -37.04
C ARG A 74 -21.01 2.16 -36.01
N TRP A 75 -21.35 0.87 -35.95
CA TRP A 75 -20.82 -0.01 -34.90
C TRP A 75 -19.41 -0.51 -35.25
N ALA A 76 -18.41 0.20 -34.73
CA ALA A 76 -17.00 -0.17 -34.78
C ALA A 76 -16.44 -0.40 -33.37
N GLN A 77 -15.29 -1.06 -33.30
CA GLN A 77 -14.50 -1.18 -32.07
C GLN A 77 -14.08 0.24 -31.64
N GLY A 78 -14.71 0.78 -30.60
CA GLY A 78 -14.54 2.17 -30.16
C GLY A 78 -15.79 3.05 -30.27
N TYR A 79 -16.92 2.49 -30.72
CA TYR A 79 -18.19 3.22 -30.78
C TYR A 79 -18.63 3.68 -29.39
N ARG A 80 -18.64 5.01 -29.22
CA ARG A 80 -18.90 5.70 -27.96
C ARG A 80 -19.73 6.96 -28.18
N SER A 81 -20.40 7.39 -27.12
CA SER A 81 -21.09 8.66 -27.02
C SER A 81 -21.03 9.12 -25.57
N SER A 82 -21.77 10.17 -25.23
CA SER A 82 -21.88 10.68 -23.88
C SER A 82 -23.34 10.98 -23.55
N MET A 83 -23.66 10.93 -22.26
CA MET A 83 -25.00 11.24 -21.77
C MET A 83 -24.91 11.83 -20.37
N ASP A 84 -25.80 12.77 -20.07
CA ASP A 84 -26.04 13.28 -18.72
C ASP A 84 -26.30 12.11 -17.75
N PRO A 85 -25.53 12.00 -16.64
CA PRO A 85 -25.65 10.89 -15.70
C PRO A 85 -27.03 10.78 -15.01
N ASP A 86 -27.80 11.88 -14.93
CA ASP A 86 -29.14 11.88 -14.34
C ASP A 86 -30.23 11.47 -15.35
N ARG A 87 -29.87 11.33 -16.63
CA ARG A 87 -30.81 10.98 -17.70
C ARG A 87 -31.15 9.49 -17.66
N ARG A 88 -32.43 9.20 -17.48
CA ARG A 88 -32.98 7.85 -17.59
C ARG A 88 -33.29 7.50 -19.05
N SER A 89 -32.94 6.28 -19.43
CA SER A 89 -33.15 5.78 -20.78
C SER A 89 -33.48 4.29 -20.76
N PRO A 90 -34.47 3.82 -21.55
CA PRO A 90 -34.78 2.39 -21.67
C PRO A 90 -33.76 1.61 -22.51
N TYR A 91 -32.77 2.30 -23.10
CA TYR A 91 -31.75 1.73 -23.99
C TYR A 91 -30.32 1.95 -23.47
N THR A 92 -30.17 2.39 -22.22
CA THR A 92 -28.88 2.57 -21.54
C THR A 92 -28.87 1.80 -20.22
N GLY A 93 -27.83 1.02 -19.97
CA GLY A 93 -27.65 0.23 -18.76
C GLY A 93 -26.19 0.18 -18.31
N PHE A 94 -25.86 -0.78 -17.45
CA PHE A 94 -24.50 -1.04 -16.99
C PHE A 94 -24.25 -2.55 -16.94
N ARG A 95 -22.99 -2.95 -17.10
CA ARG A 95 -22.59 -4.35 -16.89
C ARG A 95 -21.95 -4.50 -15.52
N LEU A 96 -22.44 -5.47 -14.77
CA LEU A 96 -21.79 -5.90 -13.53
C LEU A 96 -20.79 -6.99 -13.86
N CYS A 97 -19.51 -6.62 -13.84
CA CYS A 97 -18.43 -7.59 -13.82
C CYS A 97 -18.18 -7.97 -12.36
N ARG A 98 -18.60 -9.18 -11.98
CA ARG A 98 -18.20 -9.76 -10.71
C ARG A 98 -17.12 -10.80 -10.98
N THR A 99 -16.01 -10.70 -10.26
CA THR A 99 -15.13 -11.87 -10.11
C THR A 99 -15.95 -12.98 -9.46
N VAL A 100 -16.30 -14.01 -10.24
CA VAL A 100 -16.85 -15.23 -9.69
C VAL A 100 -15.68 -15.97 -9.08
N ALA A 101 -15.34 -15.63 -7.84
CA ALA A 101 -14.35 -16.39 -7.10
C ALA A 101 -15.00 -17.75 -6.75
N PRO A 102 -14.56 -18.91 -7.30
CA PRO A 102 -14.39 -20.02 -6.38
C PRO A 102 -13.49 -19.50 -5.26
N ALA A 103 -13.71 -19.89 -4.00
CA ALA A 103 -12.79 -19.59 -2.92
C ALA A 103 -11.39 -20.07 -3.33
N ARG A 104 -10.63 -19.20 -3.99
CA ARG A 104 -9.31 -19.51 -4.48
C ARG A 104 -8.48 -19.44 -3.22
N ALA A 105 -8.01 -20.59 -2.76
CA ALA A 105 -6.90 -20.61 -1.82
C ALA A 105 -5.89 -19.56 -2.30
N PRO A 106 -5.34 -18.71 -1.40
CA PRO A 106 -4.40 -17.68 -1.79
C PRO A 106 -3.38 -18.33 -2.73
N ALA A 107 -3.19 -17.75 -3.92
CA ALA A 107 -2.23 -18.28 -4.87
C ALA A 107 -0.91 -18.52 -4.11
N PRO A 108 -0.22 -19.66 -4.30
CA PRO A 108 1.02 -19.92 -3.60
C PRO A 108 1.92 -18.70 -3.74
N LEU A 109 2.48 -18.21 -2.63
CA LEU A 109 3.43 -17.12 -2.71
C LEU A 109 4.53 -17.55 -3.70
N PRO A 110 4.86 -16.72 -4.70
CA PRO A 110 6.02 -16.99 -5.55
C PRO A 110 7.26 -17.14 -4.66
N PRO A 111 8.34 -17.77 -5.14
CA PRO A 111 9.54 -18.02 -4.34
C PRO A 111 10.33 -16.71 -4.12
N LEU A 112 9.72 -15.76 -3.40
CA LEU A 112 10.27 -14.45 -3.06
C LEU A 112 11.43 -14.56 -2.07
N SER A 113 11.60 -15.71 -1.41
CA SER A 113 12.70 -15.99 -0.52
C SER A 113 13.95 -16.51 -1.24
N SER A 114 13.86 -16.89 -2.52
CA SER A 114 14.98 -17.50 -3.25
C SER A 114 15.83 -16.45 -3.97
N PRO A 115 17.13 -16.35 -3.66
CA PRO A 115 18.02 -15.40 -4.34
C PRO A 115 18.25 -15.79 -5.81
N PRO A 116 18.45 -14.81 -6.72
CA PRO A 116 18.86 -15.07 -8.08
C PRO A 116 20.30 -15.59 -8.13
N LYS A 117 20.66 -16.17 -9.28
CA LYS A 117 21.99 -16.73 -9.51
C LYS A 117 23.08 -15.67 -9.26
N GLY A 118 24.09 -16.02 -8.47
CA GLY A 118 25.20 -15.14 -8.07
C GLY A 118 24.98 -14.38 -6.76
N TRP A 119 23.78 -14.45 -6.18
CA TRP A 119 23.42 -13.80 -4.92
C TRP A 119 23.12 -14.78 -3.79
N GLU A 120 23.41 -16.08 -3.95
CA GLU A 120 22.98 -17.13 -3.03
C GLU A 120 23.61 -17.00 -1.63
N THR A 121 24.86 -16.53 -1.56
CA THR A 121 25.63 -16.46 -0.30
C THR A 121 26.24 -15.08 -0.05
N GLN A 122 25.94 -14.10 -0.90
CA GLN A 122 26.51 -12.76 -0.76
C GLN A 122 25.95 -12.08 0.49
N THR A 123 26.83 -11.42 1.27
CA THR A 123 26.46 -10.62 2.45
C THR A 123 27.09 -9.22 2.44
N ALA A 124 27.78 -8.83 1.36
CA ALA A 124 28.42 -7.52 1.20
C ALA A 124 29.33 -7.10 2.38
N GLY A 125 29.96 -8.06 3.07
CA GLY A 125 30.83 -7.77 4.23
C GLY A 125 30.09 -7.30 5.48
N LEU A 126 28.76 -7.44 5.52
CA LEU A 126 27.95 -7.15 6.71
C LEU A 126 28.32 -8.09 7.86
N SER A 127 28.26 -7.57 9.09
CA SER A 127 28.61 -8.32 10.28
C SER A 127 27.70 -9.55 10.47
N PRO A 128 28.24 -10.73 10.82
CA PRO A 128 27.44 -11.89 11.15
C PRO A 128 26.52 -11.63 12.36
N LEU A 129 25.27 -12.10 12.29
CA LEU A 129 24.32 -12.05 13.40
C LEU A 129 24.43 -13.29 14.30
N GLU A 130 25.63 -13.49 14.85
CA GLU A 130 25.95 -14.63 15.71
C GLU A 130 25.26 -14.54 17.08
N ASP A 131 24.96 -15.70 17.66
CA ASP A 131 24.32 -15.84 18.97
C ASP A 131 23.10 -14.92 19.16
N TRP A 132 22.28 -14.79 18.10
CA TRP A 132 21.21 -13.79 18.01
C TRP A 132 20.30 -13.71 19.24
N LYS A 133 19.93 -14.86 19.82
CA LYS A 133 19.08 -14.91 21.03
C LYS A 133 19.68 -14.11 22.20
N ARG A 134 21.01 -14.02 22.29
CA ARG A 134 21.73 -13.25 23.31
C ARG A 134 22.03 -11.81 22.84
N SER A 135 22.34 -11.60 21.57
CA SER A 135 22.76 -10.29 21.05
C SER A 135 21.60 -9.35 20.68
N ALA A 136 20.39 -9.87 20.41
CA ALA A 136 19.25 -9.07 19.98
C ALA A 136 18.90 -7.88 20.91
N PRO A 137 18.88 -8.01 22.26
CA PRO A 137 18.65 -6.87 23.15
C PRO A 137 19.72 -5.78 23.02
N ALA A 138 20.99 -6.18 22.86
CA ALA A 138 22.09 -5.24 22.69
C ALA A 138 22.00 -4.50 21.34
N VAL A 139 21.67 -5.22 20.26
CA VAL A 139 21.42 -4.63 18.94
C VAL A 139 20.26 -3.64 19.01
N ARG A 140 19.14 -4.02 19.65
CA ARG A 140 18.00 -3.12 19.84
C ARG A 140 18.38 -1.85 20.60
N ASN A 141 19.11 -1.99 21.71
CA ASN A 141 19.52 -0.86 22.54
C ASN A 141 20.46 0.08 21.79
N LYS A 142 21.43 -0.47 21.07
CA LYS A 142 22.35 0.29 20.20
C LYS A 142 21.59 1.16 19.20
N TRP A 143 20.63 0.58 18.48
CA TRP A 143 19.83 1.36 17.52
C TRP A 143 18.92 2.37 18.20
N MET A 144 18.31 2.04 19.34
CA MET A 144 17.48 2.99 20.09
C MET A 144 18.30 4.17 20.64
N GLU A 145 19.56 3.95 21.00
CA GLU A 145 20.48 5.01 21.41
C GLU A 145 20.82 5.94 20.24
N ALA A 146 21.11 5.38 19.06
CA ALA A 146 21.35 6.17 17.85
C ALA A 146 20.10 6.96 17.41
N LEU A 147 18.92 6.32 17.45
CA LEU A 147 17.66 6.94 17.06
C LEU A 147 17.19 8.01 18.04
N GLY A 148 17.45 7.82 19.32
CA GLY A 148 16.78 8.57 20.37
C GLY A 148 15.27 8.29 20.40
N SER A 149 14.59 8.93 21.37
CA SER A 149 13.12 8.91 21.46
C SER A 149 12.64 10.08 22.31
N PRO A 150 11.37 10.49 22.18
CA PRO A 150 10.73 11.40 23.12
C PRO A 150 10.85 10.89 24.56
N LYS A 151 11.43 11.69 25.47
CA LYS A 151 11.61 11.31 26.89
C LYS A 151 10.42 11.71 27.75
N ILE A 152 9.25 11.24 27.35
CA ILE A 152 7.96 11.52 28.00
C ILE A 152 7.20 10.22 28.23
N ALA A 153 6.24 10.22 29.14
CA ALA A 153 5.31 9.09 29.27
C ALA A 153 4.39 9.05 28.02
N PRO A 154 4.13 7.86 27.45
CA PRO A 154 3.18 7.75 26.35
C PRO A 154 1.78 8.17 26.81
N PRO A 155 1.08 9.05 26.08
CA PRO A 155 -0.28 9.43 26.43
C PRO A 155 -1.24 8.25 26.26
N ALA A 156 -2.44 8.35 26.86
CA ALA A 156 -3.52 7.41 26.57
C ALA A 156 -3.86 7.42 25.07
N PRO A 157 -4.24 6.27 24.49
CA PRO A 157 -4.60 6.16 23.07
C PRO A 157 -5.93 6.87 22.80
N GLU A 158 -5.85 8.18 22.57
CA GLU A 158 -6.99 9.02 22.23
C GLU A 158 -7.02 9.35 20.74
N ALA A 159 -8.23 9.44 20.18
CA ALA A 159 -8.44 9.89 18.82
C ALA A 159 -9.59 10.90 18.71
N ARG A 160 -9.47 11.83 17.77
CA ARG A 160 -10.48 12.83 17.41
C ARG A 160 -10.95 12.57 15.99
N LEU A 161 -12.26 12.38 15.80
CA LEU A 161 -12.85 12.30 14.47
C LEU A 161 -12.92 13.70 13.85
N LEU A 162 -12.40 13.84 12.63
CA LEU A 162 -12.49 15.07 11.85
C LEU A 162 -13.60 14.99 10.80
N ALA A 163 -13.67 13.88 10.06
CA ALA A 163 -14.67 13.66 9.02
C ALA A 163 -14.91 12.17 8.78
N THR A 164 -16.12 11.84 8.32
CA THR A 164 -16.48 10.49 7.87
C THR A 164 -16.88 10.54 6.40
N PHE A 165 -16.42 9.57 5.63
CA PHE A 165 -16.67 9.41 4.20
C PHE A 165 -17.30 8.04 3.98
N HIS A 166 -18.40 8.01 3.24
CA HIS A 166 -19.09 6.77 2.90
C HIS A 166 -18.84 6.47 1.42
N GLU A 167 -17.93 5.54 1.17
CA GLU A 167 -17.64 5.03 -0.17
C GLU A 167 -18.38 3.71 -0.41
N PRO A 168 -18.62 3.28 -1.66
CA PRO A 168 -19.28 2.00 -1.92
C PRO A 168 -18.57 0.79 -1.31
N ALA A 169 -17.24 0.83 -1.23
CA ALA A 169 -16.41 -0.30 -0.78
C ALA A 169 -15.96 -0.20 0.69
N TYR A 170 -16.01 0.98 1.31
CA TYR A 170 -15.50 1.18 2.67
C TYR A 170 -16.12 2.41 3.35
N THR A 171 -16.10 2.43 4.68
CA THR A 171 -16.32 3.65 5.46
C THR A 171 -14.96 4.22 5.87
N GLY A 172 -14.67 5.42 5.41
CA GLY A 172 -13.45 6.15 5.71
C GLY A 172 -13.64 7.14 6.86
N ARG A 173 -12.68 7.22 7.77
CA ARG A 173 -12.68 8.16 8.90
C ARG A 173 -11.35 8.89 8.94
N LEU A 174 -11.40 10.18 8.65
CA LEU A 174 -10.27 11.09 8.85
C LEU A 174 -10.24 11.46 10.33
N MET A 175 -9.12 11.15 10.98
CA MET A 175 -8.98 11.32 12.43
C MET A 175 -7.61 11.89 12.77
N GLN A 176 -7.48 12.35 14.01
CA GLN A 176 -6.20 12.64 14.63
C GLN A 176 -6.01 11.74 15.84
N ILE A 177 -4.85 11.10 15.97
CA ILE A 177 -4.46 10.35 17.17
C ILE A 177 -3.51 11.16 18.02
N ARG A 178 -3.60 11.03 19.35
CA ARG A 178 -2.68 11.69 20.27
C ARG A 178 -1.34 10.96 20.28
N THR A 179 -0.26 11.62 19.90
CA THR A 179 1.10 11.05 19.89
C THR A 179 1.96 11.54 21.04
N GLU A 180 1.71 12.76 21.52
CA GLU A 180 2.27 13.36 22.75
C GLU A 180 1.15 14.10 23.49
N PRO A 181 1.32 14.53 24.76
CA PRO A 181 0.25 15.19 25.51
C PRO A 181 -0.43 16.36 24.76
N ASP A 182 0.36 17.09 23.98
CA ASP A 182 -0.01 18.30 23.24
C ASP A 182 0.27 18.17 21.72
N SER A 183 0.50 16.95 21.22
CA SER A 183 0.70 16.66 19.80
C SER A 183 -0.26 15.60 19.27
N TRP A 184 -0.75 15.84 18.04
CA TRP A 184 -1.73 15.00 17.37
C TRP A 184 -1.29 14.73 15.93
N GLU A 185 -1.39 13.48 15.50
CA GLU A 185 -1.04 13.06 14.15
C GLU A 185 -2.26 12.62 13.34
N ARG A 186 -2.29 13.00 12.06
CA ARG A 186 -3.39 12.69 11.15
C ARG A 186 -3.32 11.23 10.69
N ILE A 187 -4.46 10.55 10.78
CA ILE A 187 -4.65 9.21 10.23
C ILE A 187 -5.93 9.15 9.40
N TYR A 188 -5.98 8.21 8.46
CA TYR A 188 -7.21 7.84 7.76
C TYR A 188 -7.50 6.36 7.95
N LEU A 189 -8.57 6.07 8.68
CA LEU A 189 -9.02 4.71 8.99
C LEU A 189 -10.07 4.28 7.97
N MET A 190 -9.83 3.19 7.26
CA MET A 190 -10.70 2.67 6.21
C MET A 190 -11.21 1.29 6.63
N ASP A 191 -12.51 1.16 6.87
CA ASP A 191 -13.14 -0.12 7.20
C ASP A 191 -13.98 -0.62 6.02
N PRO A 192 -13.73 -1.85 5.54
CA PRO A 192 -14.43 -2.36 4.37
C PRO A 192 -15.92 -2.59 4.65
N ILE A 193 -16.74 -2.30 3.64
CA ILE A 193 -18.19 -2.56 3.62
C ILE A 193 -18.43 -3.94 3.00
N GLY A 194 -19.25 -4.75 3.67
CA GLY A 194 -19.61 -6.10 3.22
C GLY A 194 -19.34 -7.17 4.29
N PRO A 195 -19.63 -8.45 3.99
CA PRO A 195 -19.38 -9.56 4.91
C PRO A 195 -17.86 -9.78 5.04
N SER A 196 -17.24 -9.16 6.04
CA SER A 196 -15.85 -9.40 6.43
C SER A 196 -15.83 -9.96 7.86
N PRO A 197 -14.94 -10.92 8.17
CA PRO A 197 -14.75 -11.40 9.54
C PRO A 197 -14.55 -10.22 10.50
N SER A 198 -15.11 -10.31 11.69
CA SER A 198 -14.85 -9.35 12.77
C SER A 198 -14.47 -10.16 14.02
N PRO A 199 -13.34 -9.88 14.68
CA PRO A 199 -12.35 -8.86 14.34
C PRO A 199 -11.49 -9.21 13.09
N ARG A 200 -11.07 -8.19 12.31
CA ARG A 200 -10.30 -8.35 11.05
C ARG A 200 -8.85 -7.88 11.17
N PRO A 201 -7.92 -8.43 10.36
CA PRO A 201 -6.57 -7.88 10.28
C PRO A 201 -6.58 -6.42 9.85
N VAL A 202 -5.52 -5.70 10.25
CA VAL A 202 -5.30 -4.30 9.89
C VAL A 202 -3.99 -4.13 9.13
N VAL A 203 -3.96 -3.24 8.15
CA VAL A 203 -2.74 -2.85 7.42
C VAL A 203 -2.46 -1.37 7.65
N ILE A 204 -1.30 -1.07 8.24
CA ILE A 204 -0.78 0.28 8.42
C ILE A 204 -0.04 0.70 7.15
N VAL A 205 -0.27 1.93 6.68
CA VAL A 205 0.37 2.50 5.49
C VAL A 205 0.94 3.87 5.80
N PRO A 206 2.20 3.96 6.25
CA PRO A 206 2.85 5.24 6.48
C PRO A 206 3.29 5.91 5.19
N PHE A 207 3.10 7.23 5.10
CA PHE A 207 3.62 8.02 3.98
C PHE A 207 3.74 9.52 4.33
N TYR A 208 4.06 10.35 3.35
CA TYR A 208 4.10 11.81 3.50
C TYR A 208 2.76 12.39 3.94
N ASP A 209 1.65 11.84 3.46
CA ASP A 209 0.31 12.22 3.89
C ASP A 209 -0.62 11.00 3.82
N VAL A 210 -1.82 11.13 4.36
CA VAL A 210 -2.83 10.06 4.36
C VAL A 210 -3.50 9.88 2.99
N ASP A 211 -3.52 10.95 2.19
CA ASP A 211 -4.23 11.07 0.91
C ASP A 211 -3.77 10.06 -0.15
N ALA A 212 -2.47 10.00 -0.43
CA ALA A 212 -1.92 9.13 -1.47
C ALA A 212 -2.14 7.62 -1.17
N PRO A 213 -1.85 7.13 0.06
CA PRO A 213 -2.21 5.79 0.48
C PRO A 213 -3.71 5.48 0.36
N ALA A 214 -4.56 6.44 0.73
CA ALA A 214 -6.01 6.29 0.75
C ALA A 214 -6.65 6.40 -0.64
N ALA A 215 -5.92 6.90 -1.64
CA ALA A 215 -6.49 7.34 -2.91
C ALA A 215 -7.69 8.26 -2.74
N ALA A 216 -7.61 9.21 -1.81
CA ALA A 216 -8.64 10.19 -1.55
C ALA A 216 -8.01 11.57 -1.32
N ASN A 217 -8.70 12.63 -1.74
CA ASN A 217 -8.34 14.00 -1.35
C ASN A 217 -8.95 14.29 0.02
N LEU A 218 -8.11 14.33 1.04
CA LEU A 218 -8.44 14.46 2.45
C LEU A 218 -7.91 15.79 3.03
N GLY A 219 -7.59 16.75 2.15
CA GLY A 219 -7.02 18.04 2.54
C GLY A 219 -5.55 17.96 2.91
N GLY A 220 -4.82 16.99 2.36
CA GLY A 220 -3.37 16.90 2.43
C GLY A 220 -2.65 17.79 1.41
N ARG A 221 -1.32 17.94 1.54
CA ARG A 221 -0.51 18.75 0.61
C ARG A 221 -0.42 18.15 -0.78
N ARG A 222 -0.50 16.82 -0.87
CA ARG A 222 -0.37 16.06 -2.10
C ARG A 222 -1.42 14.98 -2.14
N TRP A 223 -2.17 14.93 -3.23
CA TRP A 223 -3.13 13.89 -3.54
C TRP A 223 -2.84 13.38 -4.96
N ALA A 224 -3.08 12.09 -5.19
CA ALA A 224 -3.04 11.48 -6.50
C ALA A 224 -4.17 10.45 -6.63
N PRO A 225 -4.80 10.32 -7.82
CA PRO A 225 -5.80 9.30 -8.07
C PRO A 225 -5.29 7.89 -7.77
N VAL A 226 -6.23 6.96 -7.64
CA VAL A 226 -5.95 5.53 -7.39
C VAL A 226 -4.81 5.06 -8.29
N GLY A 227 -3.77 4.50 -7.67
CA GLY A 227 -2.61 4.02 -8.39
C GLY A 227 -1.76 3.07 -7.55
N VAL A 228 -0.56 2.79 -8.04
CA VAL A 228 0.38 1.81 -7.47
C VAL A 228 0.91 2.15 -6.07
N ARG A 229 0.62 3.36 -5.56
CA ARG A 229 1.00 3.80 -4.20
C ARG A 229 -0.18 3.83 -3.22
N SER A 230 -1.38 3.51 -3.69
CA SER A 230 -2.62 3.57 -2.90
C SER A 230 -2.80 2.32 -2.05
N TYR A 231 -1.79 1.95 -1.27
CA TYR A 231 -1.79 0.67 -0.55
C TYR A 231 -2.89 0.54 0.50
N ALA A 232 -3.34 1.65 1.12
CA ALA A 232 -4.44 1.58 2.09
C ALA A 232 -5.77 1.30 1.38
N TYR A 233 -5.99 1.97 0.24
CA TYR A 233 -7.11 1.67 -0.65
C TYR A 233 -7.07 0.20 -1.11
N LEU A 234 -5.93 -0.29 -1.57
CA LEU A 234 -5.80 -1.69 -2.02
C LEU A 234 -6.00 -2.70 -0.87
N ALA A 235 -5.47 -2.41 0.32
CA ALA A 235 -5.65 -3.28 1.49
C ALA A 235 -7.13 -3.35 1.92
N VAL A 236 -7.87 -2.24 1.89
CA VAL A 236 -9.30 -2.26 2.23
C VAL A 236 -10.12 -3.07 1.21
N GLN A 237 -9.73 -3.06 -0.08
CA GLN A 237 -10.33 -3.93 -1.10
C GLN A 237 -10.08 -5.43 -0.84
N GLN A 238 -9.02 -5.78 -0.10
CA GLN A 238 -8.75 -7.16 0.33
C GLN A 238 -9.52 -7.56 1.60
N GLY A 239 -10.36 -6.68 2.13
CA GLY A 239 -11.17 -6.94 3.33
C GLY A 239 -10.46 -6.64 4.66
N PHE A 240 -9.27 -6.03 4.63
CA PHE A 240 -8.59 -5.53 5.82
C PHE A 240 -9.14 -4.19 6.26
N THR A 241 -9.10 -3.92 7.56
CA THR A 241 -9.07 -2.51 7.99
C THR A 241 -7.74 -1.92 7.51
N ALA A 242 -7.73 -0.72 6.95
CA ALA A 242 -6.49 -0.04 6.56
C ALA A 242 -6.34 1.28 7.32
N VAL A 243 -5.12 1.61 7.72
CA VAL A 243 -4.82 2.89 8.37
C VAL A 243 -3.67 3.58 7.66
N ALA A 244 -3.97 4.67 6.95
CA ALA A 244 -2.94 5.57 6.47
C ALA A 244 -2.51 6.50 7.61
N ILE A 245 -1.21 6.75 7.75
CA ILE A 245 -0.68 7.69 8.75
C ILE A 245 0.34 8.62 8.12
N ARG A 246 0.23 9.90 8.48
CA ARG A 246 1.14 10.96 8.04
C ARG A 246 2.46 10.94 8.81
N TRP A 247 3.54 11.24 8.11
CA TRP A 247 4.88 11.39 8.68
C TRP A 247 5.07 12.73 9.40
N TYR A 248 5.78 12.73 10.54
CA TYR A 248 5.97 13.93 11.38
C TYR A 248 6.54 15.14 10.62
N GLY A 249 7.38 14.90 9.61
CA GLY A 249 8.01 15.97 8.82
C GLY A 249 6.99 16.82 8.06
N GLU A 250 5.76 16.32 7.92
CA GLU A 250 4.65 16.96 7.25
C GLU A 250 3.66 17.59 8.26
N SER A 251 3.94 17.49 9.56
CA SER A 251 3.03 17.90 10.63
C SER A 251 3.29 19.29 11.21
N TYR A 252 4.46 19.88 10.94
CA TYR A 252 4.88 21.15 11.53
C TYR A 252 5.55 22.06 10.49
N GLY A 253 4.80 23.04 9.96
CA GLY A 253 5.36 24.13 9.14
C GLY A 253 5.32 23.93 7.62
N GLU A 254 5.91 24.89 6.91
CA GLU A 254 5.93 24.96 5.44
C GLU A 254 6.84 23.89 4.83
N PHE A 255 7.93 23.50 5.52
CA PHE A 255 8.93 22.53 5.04
C PHE A 255 9.56 21.67 6.17
N TYR A 256 10.32 20.63 5.80
CA TYR A 256 10.91 19.66 6.74
C TYR A 256 11.85 20.28 7.78
N HIS A 257 12.52 21.39 7.47
CA HIS A 257 13.46 22.03 8.40
C HIS A 257 12.77 22.56 9.66
N GLU A 258 11.56 23.12 9.53
CA GLU A 258 10.78 23.58 10.69
C GLU A 258 10.30 22.40 11.52
N ALA A 259 9.87 21.32 10.88
CA ALA A 259 9.49 20.09 11.58
C ALA A 259 10.65 19.47 12.35
N VAL A 260 11.85 19.44 11.77
CA VAL A 260 13.06 18.97 12.45
C VAL A 260 13.48 19.91 13.58
N ALA A 261 13.41 21.23 13.37
CA ALA A 261 13.73 22.22 14.41
C ALA A 261 12.78 22.11 15.60
N ASN A 262 11.48 21.91 15.34
CA ASN A 262 10.47 21.70 16.37
C ASN A 262 10.73 20.39 17.14
N LEU A 263 10.96 19.28 16.43
CA LEU A 263 11.32 18.00 17.03
C LEU A 263 12.57 18.13 17.91
N THR A 264 13.62 18.78 17.41
CA THR A 264 14.88 18.96 18.13
C THR A 264 14.70 19.82 19.38
N SER A 265 13.87 20.87 19.30
CA SER A 265 13.56 21.75 20.42
C SER A 265 12.78 21.01 21.53
N ARG A 266 11.77 20.21 21.15
CA ARG A 266 10.93 19.45 22.10
C ARG A 266 11.64 18.23 22.67
N HIS A 267 12.40 17.52 21.84
CA HIS A 267 13.03 16.24 22.16
C HIS A 267 14.50 16.21 21.71
N PRO A 268 15.41 16.94 22.39
CA PRO A 268 16.83 16.96 22.04
C PRO A 268 17.42 15.55 21.93
N GLY A 269 18.08 15.27 20.80
CA GLY A 269 18.68 13.97 20.51
C GLY A 269 17.73 12.92 19.92
N CYS A 270 16.43 13.23 19.75
CA CYS A 270 15.51 12.39 18.99
C CYS A 270 15.64 12.69 17.49
N THR A 271 16.02 11.67 16.73
CA THR A 271 16.05 11.72 15.27
C THR A 271 14.64 11.65 14.67
N GLY A 272 14.49 11.98 13.39
CA GLY A 272 13.20 11.88 12.71
C GLY A 272 12.69 10.44 12.57
N LEU A 273 13.59 9.47 12.37
CA LEU A 273 13.22 8.05 12.42
C LEU A 273 12.92 7.59 13.85
N GLY A 274 13.60 8.14 14.86
CA GLY A 274 13.25 7.91 16.28
C GLY A 274 11.85 8.43 16.62
N LYS A 275 11.50 9.62 16.11
CA LYS A 275 10.15 10.18 16.24
C LYS A 275 9.11 9.31 15.55
N TRP A 276 9.42 8.81 14.35
CA TRP A 276 8.54 7.87 13.67
C TRP A 276 8.34 6.56 14.46
N VAL A 277 9.39 5.96 15.02
CA VAL A 277 9.28 4.75 15.85
C VAL A 277 8.34 5.00 17.03
N TRP A 278 8.43 6.18 17.66
CA TRP A 278 7.50 6.61 18.70
C TRP A 278 6.05 6.71 18.19
N ASP A 279 5.82 7.43 17.09
CA ASP A 279 4.48 7.65 16.53
C ASP A 279 3.81 6.36 16.06
N ALA A 280 4.58 5.47 15.44
CA ALA A 280 4.10 4.14 15.04
C ALA A 280 3.63 3.33 16.26
N ALA A 281 4.37 3.38 17.37
CA ALA A 281 3.95 2.70 18.60
C ALA A 281 2.64 3.29 19.16
N ARG A 282 2.44 4.62 19.10
CA ARG A 282 1.18 5.28 19.50
C ARG A 282 0.01 4.90 18.59
N LEU A 283 0.25 4.79 17.29
CA LEU A 283 -0.74 4.29 16.35
C LEU A 283 -1.13 2.85 16.68
N VAL A 284 -0.16 1.98 16.97
CA VAL A 284 -0.44 0.59 17.35
C VAL A 284 -1.20 0.52 18.68
N ASP A 285 -0.88 1.38 19.66
CA ASP A 285 -1.62 1.51 20.92
C ASP A 285 -3.10 1.86 20.65
N TYR A 286 -3.35 2.81 19.75
CA TYR A 286 -4.71 3.16 19.32
C TYR A 286 -5.43 2.02 18.58
N ILE A 287 -4.74 1.32 17.68
CA ILE A 287 -5.30 0.16 16.95
C ILE A 287 -5.78 -0.92 17.92
N HIS A 288 -5.09 -1.16 19.05
CA HIS A 288 -5.51 -2.13 20.06
C HIS A 288 -6.84 -1.75 20.75
N THR A 289 -7.27 -0.50 20.66
CA THR A 289 -8.57 -0.05 21.20
C THR A 289 -9.74 -0.29 20.24
N LEU A 290 -9.47 -0.63 18.96
CA LEU A 290 -10.49 -0.76 17.94
C LEU A 290 -11.16 -2.16 18.00
N PRO A 291 -12.43 -2.28 18.40
CA PRO A 291 -13.08 -3.59 18.59
C PRO A 291 -13.27 -4.36 17.29
N GLN A 292 -13.29 -3.68 16.14
CA GLN A 292 -13.40 -4.32 14.83
C GLN A 292 -12.07 -4.88 14.32
N VAL A 293 -10.94 -4.55 14.96
CA VAL A 293 -9.60 -4.96 14.53
C VAL A 293 -9.08 -6.11 15.37
N ASP A 294 -8.47 -7.09 14.72
CA ASP A 294 -7.72 -8.16 15.35
C ASP A 294 -6.30 -7.67 15.61
N ALA A 295 -6.05 -7.24 16.84
CA ALA A 295 -4.75 -6.72 17.27
C ALA A 295 -3.60 -7.77 17.17
N GLY A 296 -3.92 -9.06 17.03
CA GLY A 296 -2.95 -10.11 16.76
C GLY A 296 -2.49 -10.16 15.30
N ARG A 297 -3.13 -9.43 14.39
CA ARG A 297 -2.92 -9.48 12.94
C ARG A 297 -2.75 -8.08 12.34
N ILE A 298 -1.61 -7.46 12.65
CA ILE A 298 -1.23 -6.13 12.16
C ILE A 298 -0.15 -6.26 11.08
N GLY A 299 -0.44 -5.80 9.87
CA GLY A 299 0.54 -5.65 8.79
C GLY A 299 0.99 -4.19 8.63
N ILE A 300 2.15 -3.98 8.00
CA ILE A 300 2.61 -2.66 7.59
C ILE A 300 3.21 -2.71 6.19
N ILE A 301 2.88 -1.72 5.36
CA ILE A 301 3.46 -1.55 4.03
C ILE A 301 3.70 -0.08 3.73
N GLY A 302 4.86 0.24 3.15
CA GLY A 302 5.10 1.58 2.63
C GLY A 302 6.13 1.59 1.50
N HIS A 303 6.16 2.72 0.78
CA HIS A 303 7.04 2.93 -0.37
C HIS A 303 7.95 4.15 -0.18
N SER A 304 9.21 4.06 -0.58
CA SER A 304 10.22 5.13 -0.43
C SER A 304 10.38 5.52 1.04
N LEU A 305 10.10 6.78 1.43
CA LEU A 305 9.93 7.19 2.83
C LEU A 305 9.08 6.19 3.63
N GLY A 306 7.92 5.79 3.08
CA GLY A 306 7.03 4.83 3.72
C GLY A 306 7.68 3.45 3.92
N GLY A 307 8.61 3.06 3.04
CA GLY A 307 9.38 1.83 3.19
C GLY A 307 10.36 1.91 4.36
N LYS A 308 11.08 3.03 4.49
CA LYS A 308 11.91 3.32 5.69
C LYS A 308 11.06 3.25 6.95
N MET A 309 9.89 3.89 6.92
CA MET A 309 8.95 3.88 8.03
C MET A 309 8.46 2.46 8.37
N ALA A 310 8.09 1.65 7.38
CA ALA A 310 7.66 0.26 7.60
C ALA A 310 8.75 -0.60 8.25
N LEU A 311 9.99 -0.49 7.77
CA LEU A 311 11.15 -1.19 8.31
C LEU A 311 11.40 -0.84 9.79
N TYR A 312 11.50 0.46 10.11
CA TYR A 312 11.81 0.91 11.46
C TYR A 312 10.67 0.62 12.44
N ALA A 313 9.41 0.89 12.06
CA ALA A 313 8.28 0.58 12.94
C ALA A 313 8.24 -0.91 13.30
N ALA A 314 8.40 -1.80 12.31
CA ALA A 314 8.39 -3.23 12.56
C ALA A 314 9.59 -3.69 13.40
N ALA A 315 10.78 -3.14 13.20
CA ALA A 315 11.97 -3.52 13.98
C ALA A 315 11.81 -3.23 15.48
N PHE A 316 11.10 -2.16 15.85
CA PHE A 316 10.99 -1.72 17.25
C PHE A 316 9.64 -2.03 17.92
N ASP A 317 8.61 -2.39 17.15
CA ASP A 317 7.30 -2.84 17.67
C ASP A 317 6.96 -4.28 17.23
N PRO A 318 7.07 -5.28 18.13
CA PRO A 318 6.81 -6.70 17.82
C PRO A 318 5.32 -7.01 17.60
N ARG A 319 4.41 -6.05 17.83
CA ARG A 319 2.97 -6.21 17.58
C ARG A 319 2.66 -6.15 16.09
N ILE A 320 3.49 -5.47 15.29
CA ILE A 320 3.44 -5.53 13.82
C ILE A 320 3.94 -6.91 13.38
N LYS A 321 3.11 -7.68 12.68
CA LYS A 321 3.33 -9.10 12.36
C LYS A 321 3.80 -9.37 10.94
N VAL A 322 3.48 -8.52 9.97
CA VAL A 322 3.83 -8.72 8.56
C VAL A 322 4.31 -7.41 7.98
N VAL A 323 5.41 -7.43 7.24
CA VAL A 323 6.10 -6.24 6.77
C VAL A 323 6.33 -6.33 5.27
N VAL A 324 5.99 -5.25 4.57
CA VAL A 324 6.46 -4.99 3.21
C VAL A 324 7.14 -3.62 3.17
N SER A 325 8.40 -3.60 2.74
CA SER A 325 9.14 -2.36 2.53
C SER A 325 9.45 -2.22 1.06
N SER A 326 8.95 -1.16 0.41
CA SER A 326 9.15 -0.93 -1.02
C SER A 326 10.11 0.22 -1.27
N GLU A 327 11.24 -0.05 -1.91
CA GLU A 327 12.28 0.93 -2.26
C GLU A 327 12.73 1.84 -1.09
N PRO A 328 12.98 1.31 0.13
CA PRO A 328 13.52 2.12 1.22
C PRO A 328 14.98 2.56 0.97
N GLY A 329 15.72 1.87 0.11
CA GLY A 329 17.16 1.73 0.19
C GLY A 329 17.49 0.88 1.42
N ILE A 330 17.60 -0.44 1.30
CA ILE A 330 17.78 -1.31 2.48
C ILE A 330 19.13 -1.11 3.15
N GLY A 331 20.14 -0.62 2.43
CA GLY A 331 21.42 -0.22 3.02
C GLY A 331 21.39 1.21 3.50
N LEU A 332 22.06 1.51 4.62
CA LEU A 332 22.26 2.87 5.10
C LEU A 332 22.86 3.80 4.02
N SER A 333 23.70 3.26 3.14
CA SER A 333 24.33 3.97 2.02
C SER A 333 23.55 3.91 0.70
N PHE A 334 22.44 3.18 0.63
CA PHE A 334 21.66 3.01 -0.61
C PHE A 334 20.72 4.18 -0.88
N SER A 335 20.44 4.98 0.15
CA SER A 335 19.55 6.12 0.09
C SER A 335 20.03 7.20 1.07
N ASN A 336 19.30 8.29 1.14
CA ASN A 336 19.59 9.48 1.92
C ASN A 336 19.27 9.32 3.43
N TYR A 337 19.72 8.25 4.11
CA TYR A 337 19.43 8.08 5.55
C TYR A 337 20.14 9.10 6.44
N ASP A 338 21.22 9.69 5.96
CA ASP A 338 22.02 10.73 6.59
C ASP A 338 21.39 12.12 6.49
N ASP A 339 20.30 12.30 5.72
CA ASP A 339 19.56 13.56 5.72
C ASP A 339 19.03 13.87 7.13
N TYR A 340 19.06 15.17 7.48
CA TYR A 340 18.80 15.64 8.84
C TYR A 340 17.37 15.39 9.34
N TRP A 341 16.42 15.11 8.44
CA TRP A 341 15.06 14.70 8.81
C TRP A 341 14.89 13.19 9.03
N TYR A 342 15.93 12.39 8.80
CA TYR A 342 16.00 10.96 9.12
C TYR A 342 16.91 10.69 10.31
N LEU A 343 18.15 10.22 10.09
CA LEU A 343 19.14 9.99 11.15
C LEU A 343 20.05 11.22 11.34
N GLY A 344 20.27 12.03 10.29
CA GLY A 344 21.25 13.11 10.35
C GLY A 344 22.63 12.60 10.76
N GLN A 345 23.31 13.40 11.59
CA GLN A 345 24.62 13.04 12.16
C GLN A 345 24.58 11.81 13.08
N ALA A 346 23.40 11.37 13.53
CA ALA A 346 23.30 10.20 14.41
C ALA A 346 23.70 8.89 13.70
N ILE A 347 23.67 8.87 12.36
CA ILE A 347 24.16 7.73 11.57
C ILE A 347 25.63 7.40 11.89
N GLN A 348 26.45 8.41 12.22
CA GLN A 348 27.87 8.26 12.57
C GLN A 348 28.09 7.68 13.97
N ARG A 349 27.05 7.61 14.81
CA ARG A 349 27.11 6.98 16.14
C ARG A 349 26.99 5.46 16.07
N LEU A 350 26.59 4.93 14.92
CA LEU A 350 26.50 3.49 14.71
C LEU A 350 27.93 2.91 14.60
N PRO A 351 28.27 1.86 15.36
CA PRO A 351 29.55 1.18 15.25
C PRO A 351 29.79 0.67 13.82
N PRO A 352 31.07 0.66 13.34
CA PRO A 352 31.42 0.07 12.05
C PRO A 352 30.82 -1.32 11.86
N GLY A 353 30.25 -1.59 10.69
CA GLY A 353 29.56 -2.85 10.37
C GLY A 353 28.07 -2.88 10.71
N SER A 354 27.56 -1.91 11.48
CA SER A 354 26.12 -1.78 11.74
C SER A 354 25.38 -1.33 10.49
N ASP A 355 24.33 -2.05 10.09
CA ASP A 355 23.46 -1.68 8.98
C ASP A 355 22.08 -2.34 9.14
N HIS A 356 21.12 -2.11 8.24
CA HIS A 356 19.74 -2.57 8.44
C HIS A 356 19.53 -4.09 8.38
N HIS A 357 20.55 -4.89 8.03
CA HIS A 357 20.48 -6.35 8.25
C HIS A 357 20.22 -6.70 9.73
N GLU A 358 20.69 -5.87 10.65
CA GLU A 358 20.37 -5.99 12.08
C GLU A 358 18.90 -5.69 12.39
N LEU A 359 18.31 -4.68 11.73
CA LEU A 359 16.89 -4.38 11.84
C LEU A 359 16.03 -5.52 11.28
N LEU A 360 16.46 -6.14 10.17
CA LEU A 360 15.84 -7.36 9.64
C LEU A 360 15.92 -8.52 10.65
N GLY A 361 17.04 -8.65 11.36
CA GLY A 361 17.19 -9.58 12.47
C GLY A 361 16.20 -9.30 13.61
N LEU A 362 15.96 -8.04 13.98
CA LEU A 362 14.95 -7.65 15.00
C LEU A 362 13.51 -7.93 14.54
N ILE A 363 13.28 -8.03 13.23
CA ILE A 363 11.98 -8.40 12.67
C ILE A 363 11.74 -9.91 12.77
N ALA A 364 12.78 -10.73 12.67
CA ALA A 364 12.66 -12.19 12.72
C ALA A 364 11.88 -12.69 13.95
N PRO A 365 11.04 -13.74 13.82
CA PRO A 365 10.73 -14.51 12.60
C PRO A 365 9.58 -13.93 11.74
N ARG A 366 9.16 -12.69 12.00
CA ARG A 366 7.98 -12.10 11.37
C ARG A 366 8.22 -11.90 9.87
N PRO A 367 7.25 -12.21 9.00
CA PRO A 367 7.41 -12.07 7.56
C PRO A 367 7.82 -10.67 7.10
N PHE A 368 8.95 -10.58 6.38
CA PHE A 368 9.45 -9.36 5.75
C PHE A 368 9.67 -9.55 4.24
N LEU A 369 9.11 -8.65 3.43
CA LEU A 369 9.35 -8.58 2.00
C LEU A 369 9.93 -7.23 1.61
N LEU A 370 11.06 -7.26 0.90
CA LEU A 370 11.60 -6.09 0.20
C LEU A 370 11.07 -6.06 -1.24
N ILE A 371 10.50 -4.92 -1.65
CA ILE A 371 10.23 -4.64 -3.06
C ILE A 371 11.33 -3.70 -3.57
N ALA A 372 12.09 -4.15 -4.55
CA ALA A 372 13.17 -3.40 -5.21
C ALA A 372 12.80 -3.06 -6.65
N GLY A 373 13.43 -2.04 -7.21
CA GLY A 373 13.07 -1.44 -8.49
C GLY A 373 14.25 -0.99 -9.35
N GLU A 374 15.50 -1.14 -8.92
CA GLU A 374 16.71 -0.59 -9.56
C GLU A 374 16.82 0.94 -9.42
N SER A 375 16.36 1.50 -8.30
CA SER A 375 16.61 2.90 -7.95
C SER A 375 17.34 3.02 -6.62
N ALA A 376 16.67 2.75 -5.49
CA ALA A 376 17.33 2.69 -4.19
C ALA A 376 17.73 1.24 -3.86
N ASP A 377 16.89 0.27 -4.22
CA ASP A 377 17.16 -1.15 -4.04
C ASP A 377 17.30 -1.87 -5.39
N SER A 378 18.08 -2.94 -5.39
CA SER A 378 18.38 -3.76 -6.57
C SER A 378 18.65 -5.20 -6.14
N ASP A 379 19.17 -6.04 -7.03
CA ASP A 379 19.66 -7.36 -6.62
C ASP A 379 20.78 -7.27 -5.56
N LYS A 380 21.49 -6.14 -5.45
CA LYS A 380 22.47 -5.90 -4.38
C LYS A 380 21.87 -5.99 -2.99
N SER A 381 20.58 -5.70 -2.87
CA SER A 381 19.83 -5.78 -1.61
C SER A 381 19.69 -7.22 -1.10
N TRP A 382 19.93 -8.26 -1.92
CA TRP A 382 20.01 -9.65 -1.44
C TRP A 382 21.10 -9.86 -0.39
N ALA A 383 22.16 -9.06 -0.40
CA ALA A 383 23.20 -9.13 0.63
C ALA A 383 22.64 -8.96 2.05
N TYR A 384 21.67 -8.06 2.22
CA TYR A 384 21.01 -7.78 3.50
C TYR A 384 20.03 -8.88 3.89
N ILE A 385 19.27 -9.37 2.91
CA ILE A 385 18.35 -10.49 3.10
C ILE A 385 19.11 -11.73 3.55
N ASN A 386 20.24 -12.03 2.92
CA ASN A 386 21.08 -13.17 3.26
C ASN A 386 21.80 -13.00 4.59
N ALA A 387 22.25 -11.79 4.94
CA ALA A 387 22.85 -11.52 6.26
C ALA A 387 21.85 -11.74 7.40
N ALA A 388 20.57 -11.45 7.20
CA ALA A 388 19.52 -11.67 8.20
C ALA A 388 18.93 -13.10 8.18
N ARG A 389 19.00 -13.82 7.05
CA ARG A 389 18.39 -15.15 6.88
C ARG A 389 18.81 -16.19 7.94
N PRO A 390 20.07 -16.28 8.39
CA PRO A 390 20.46 -17.17 9.48
C PRO A 390 19.61 -16.96 10.75
N VAL A 391 19.27 -15.72 11.08
CA VAL A 391 18.41 -15.40 12.22
C VAL A 391 17.01 -15.99 12.02
N TYR A 392 16.42 -15.81 10.83
CA TYR A 392 15.13 -16.42 10.50
C TYR A 392 15.17 -17.95 10.57
N ALA A 393 16.27 -18.56 10.14
CA ALA A 393 16.49 -20.00 10.23
C ALA A 393 16.55 -20.51 11.68
N LEU A 394 17.15 -19.74 12.62
CA LEU A 394 17.16 -20.08 14.05
C LEU A 394 15.76 -20.22 14.66
N PHE A 395 14.77 -19.56 14.06
CA PHE A 395 13.36 -19.63 14.48
C PHE A 395 12.52 -20.54 13.58
N GLY A 396 13.14 -21.35 12.71
CA GLY A 396 12.44 -22.29 11.83
C GLY A 396 11.64 -21.61 10.71
N ALA A 397 11.95 -20.36 10.37
CA ALA A 397 11.21 -19.57 9.40
C ALA A 397 12.08 -18.92 8.29
N PRO A 398 13.06 -19.62 7.69
CA PRO A 398 13.97 -19.04 6.68
C PRO A 398 13.27 -18.50 5.42
N GLN A 399 12.03 -18.92 5.16
CA GLN A 399 11.15 -18.47 4.07
C GLN A 399 10.39 -17.16 4.38
N ASN A 400 10.37 -16.73 5.65
CA ASN A 400 9.67 -15.51 6.07
C ASN A 400 10.46 -14.23 5.75
N ILE A 401 11.55 -14.32 5.00
CA ILE A 401 12.27 -13.14 4.50
C ILE A 401 12.50 -13.29 3.00
N GLY A 402 12.24 -12.23 2.24
CA GLY A 402 12.37 -12.26 0.78
C GLY A 402 12.52 -10.90 0.13
N LEU A 403 12.75 -10.94 -1.18
CA LEU A 403 12.94 -9.78 -2.03
C LEU A 403 12.32 -10.04 -3.41
N PHE A 404 11.54 -9.09 -3.91
CA PHE A 404 11.09 -9.03 -5.29
C PHE A 404 11.64 -7.78 -5.97
N ASN A 405 12.42 -7.95 -7.03
CA ASN A 405 12.98 -6.83 -7.79
C ASN A 405 12.27 -6.71 -9.15
N HIS A 406 11.53 -5.62 -9.35
CA HIS A 406 10.75 -5.38 -10.57
C HIS A 406 11.52 -4.60 -11.65
N ARG A 407 12.75 -4.12 -11.38
CA ARG A 407 13.68 -3.55 -12.37
C ARG A 407 13.09 -2.45 -13.27
N SER A 408 12.21 -1.60 -12.72
CA SER A 408 11.49 -0.59 -13.50
C SER A 408 11.63 0.84 -12.94
N GLY A 409 12.68 1.08 -12.16
CA GLY A 409 12.95 2.33 -11.46
C GLY A 409 12.21 2.44 -10.13
N HIS A 410 12.16 3.66 -9.59
CA HIS A 410 11.68 3.90 -8.22
C HIS A 410 10.20 3.58 -8.03
N THR A 411 9.33 3.82 -9.00
CA THR A 411 7.88 3.62 -8.82
C THR A 411 7.54 2.14 -8.94
N PRO A 412 6.80 1.55 -7.97
CA PRO A 412 6.43 0.14 -8.02
C PRO A 412 5.53 -0.14 -9.22
N THR A 413 5.74 -1.28 -9.88
CA THR A 413 4.86 -1.75 -10.95
C THR A 413 3.58 -2.36 -10.38
N PRO A 414 2.50 -2.48 -11.18
CA PRO A 414 1.31 -3.24 -10.77
C PRO A 414 1.63 -4.67 -10.29
N GLU A 415 2.58 -5.34 -10.93
CA GLU A 415 3.07 -6.65 -10.50
C GLU A 415 3.72 -6.59 -9.10
N ALA A 416 4.59 -5.62 -8.86
CA ALA A 416 5.23 -5.45 -7.55
C ALA A 416 4.20 -5.21 -6.44
N VAL A 417 3.17 -4.40 -6.73
CA VAL A 417 2.02 -4.16 -5.84
C VAL A 417 1.22 -5.44 -5.60
N GLU A 418 0.98 -6.24 -6.64
CA GLU A 418 0.31 -7.54 -6.52
C GLU A 418 1.10 -8.49 -5.60
N LYS A 419 2.43 -8.59 -5.77
CA LYS A 419 3.29 -9.40 -4.89
C LYS A 419 3.26 -8.91 -3.44
N ALA A 420 3.34 -7.60 -3.24
CA ALA A 420 3.25 -6.98 -1.92
C ALA A 420 1.91 -7.28 -1.22
N MET A 421 0.79 -7.15 -1.94
CA MET A 421 -0.53 -7.46 -1.41
C MET A 421 -0.71 -8.95 -1.16
N ALA A 422 -0.23 -9.82 -2.06
CA ALA A 422 -0.26 -11.26 -1.87
C ALA A 422 0.52 -11.69 -0.61
N TRP A 423 1.67 -11.05 -0.33
CA TRP A 423 2.44 -11.28 0.90
C TRP A 423 1.64 -10.93 2.16
N LEU A 424 1.04 -9.74 2.20
CA LEU A 424 0.16 -9.31 3.30
C LEU A 424 -1.02 -10.27 3.46
N VAL A 425 -1.71 -10.60 2.37
CA VAL A 425 -2.85 -11.52 2.38
C VAL A 425 -2.46 -12.88 2.91
N HIS A 426 -1.40 -13.49 2.39
CA HIS A 426 -0.94 -14.80 2.84
C HIS A 426 -0.69 -14.82 4.34
N PHE A 427 0.09 -13.87 4.86
CA PHE A 427 0.54 -13.93 6.26
C PHE A 427 -0.42 -13.33 7.28
N LEU A 428 -1.34 -12.45 6.88
CA LEU A 428 -2.39 -11.93 7.78
C LEU A 428 -3.64 -12.81 7.80
N THR A 429 -3.83 -13.69 6.82
CA THR A 429 -4.98 -14.62 6.81
C THR A 429 -4.60 -16.02 7.29
N THR A 430 -3.35 -16.44 7.11
CA THR A 430 -2.84 -17.70 7.67
C THR A 430 -2.61 -17.49 9.17
N ARG A 431 -3.33 -18.25 10.01
CA ARG A 431 -3.06 -18.24 11.46
C ARG A 431 -1.71 -18.90 11.71
N PHE A 432 -0.71 -18.12 12.08
CA PHE A 432 0.54 -18.65 12.61
C PHE A 432 0.32 -19.17 14.03
N GLY A 433 0.57 -20.48 14.23
CA GLY A 433 0.83 -21.10 15.54
C GLY A 433 -0.20 -20.87 16.63
N GLN A 434 -1.03 -21.88 16.88
CA GLN A 434 -1.22 -22.31 18.27
C GLN A 434 0.06 -22.99 18.75
#